data_AF-A0AAW0CXB5-F1
#
_entry.id   AF-A0AAW0CXB5-F1
#
_cell.length_a   1.000
_cell.length_b   1.000
_cell.length_c   1.000
_cell.angle_alpha   90.00
_cell.angle_beta   90.00
_cell.angle_gamma   90.00
#
_symmetry.space_group_name_H-M   'P 1'
#
loop_
_entity.id
_entity.type
_entity.pdbx_description
1 polymer ?
#
loop_
_entity_poly.entity_id
_entity_poly.type
_entity_poly.pdbx_seq_one_letter_code
_entity_poly.pdbx_strand_id
1 'polypeptide(L)'
;MPIVTVFGATGTQGSAVLEAVLTNGKYTPRAVTRNLDSAKSKALAAQGIEVVVGNLWDKESLKHAIRGSEAVFGITQFWDPEVTGQDPEGKGEITQGKNLVDAAKEEGIAFFVWSSLPNATEESKGRYTHCYHLDIRFEYMAVQMHFN
;
A
#
# COMPACT_ATOMS: atom_id res chain seq x y z
N MET A 1 0.24 -22.34 1.22
CA MET A 1 1.35 -21.60 0.59
C MET A 1 1.52 -20.28 1.33
N PRO A 2 2.71 -19.67 1.36
CA PRO A 2 2.91 -18.38 2.03
C PRO A 2 2.04 -17.30 1.37
N ILE A 3 1.51 -16.38 2.18
CA ILE A 3 0.56 -15.36 1.73
C ILE A 3 1.30 -14.06 1.39
N VAL A 4 0.94 -13.45 0.26
CA VAL A 4 1.37 -12.10 -0.10
C VAL A 4 0.14 -11.19 -0.06
N THR A 5 0.11 -10.26 0.90
CA THR A 5 -0.98 -9.30 1.04
C THR A 5 -0.68 -8.04 0.22
N VAL A 6 -1.61 -7.66 -0.65
CA VAL A 6 -1.43 -6.58 -1.61
C VAL A 6 -2.44 -5.46 -1.36
N PHE A 7 -1.93 -4.29 -0.99
CA PHE A 7 -2.70 -3.05 -0.90
C PHE A 7 -2.85 -2.40 -2.28
N GLY A 8 -3.87 -1.55 -2.43
CA GLY A 8 -4.19 -0.94 -3.73
C GLY A 8 -4.61 -1.96 -4.79
N ALA A 9 -5.14 -3.12 -4.36
CA ALA A 9 -5.46 -4.29 -5.19
C ALA A 9 -6.36 -4.00 -6.40
N THR A 10 -7.22 -2.97 -6.31
CA THR A 10 -8.15 -2.59 -7.38
C THR A 10 -7.62 -1.47 -8.29
N GLY A 11 -6.41 -0.97 -8.01
CA GLY A 11 -5.68 -0.01 -8.83
C GLY A 11 -4.61 -0.68 -9.69
N THR A 12 -3.99 0.09 -10.59
CA THR A 12 -3.08 -0.42 -11.63
C THR A 12 -1.90 -1.21 -11.08
N GLN A 13 -1.24 -0.70 -10.03
CA GLN A 13 -0.04 -1.34 -9.49
C GLN A 13 -0.40 -2.61 -8.70
N GLY A 14 -1.37 -2.52 -7.79
CA GLY A 14 -1.78 -3.66 -6.97
C GLY A 14 -2.35 -4.80 -7.79
N SER A 15 -3.14 -4.52 -8.83
CA SER A 15 -3.67 -5.57 -9.71
C SER A 15 -2.57 -6.30 -10.48
N ALA A 16 -1.55 -5.58 -10.96
CA ALA A 16 -0.41 -6.20 -11.64
C ALA A 16 0.43 -7.07 -10.68
N VAL A 17 0.60 -6.64 -9.43
CA VAL A 17 1.26 -7.45 -8.40
C VAL A 17 0.46 -8.72 -8.11
N LEU A 18 -0.86 -8.62 -7.95
CA LEU A 18 -1.73 -9.79 -7.73
C LEU A 18 -1.62 -10.81 -8.88
N GLU A 19 -1.65 -10.33 -10.13
CA GLU A 19 -1.49 -11.18 -11.32
C GLU A 19 -0.13 -11.88 -11.34
N ALA A 20 0.95 -11.16 -11.03
CA ALA A 20 2.29 -11.72 -10.97
C ALA A 20 2.44 -12.79 -9.87
N VAL A 21 1.86 -12.54 -8.69
CA VAL A 21 1.84 -13.48 -7.57
C VAL A 21 1.06 -14.75 -7.96
N LEU A 22 -0.12 -14.58 -8.56
CA LEU A 22 -0.98 -15.68 -8.99
C LEU A 22 -0.29 -16.54 -10.07
N THR A 23 0.33 -15.91 -11.07
CA THR A 23 1.02 -16.58 -12.19
C THR A 23 2.26 -17.33 -11.73
N ASN A 24 2.99 -16.80 -10.74
CA ASN A 24 4.17 -17.46 -10.18
C ASN A 24 3.79 -18.78 -9.48
N GLY A 25 2.62 -18.85 -8.85
CA GLY A 25 2.08 -20.06 -8.22
C GLY A 25 2.81 -20.52 -6.94
N LYS A 26 3.84 -19.80 -6.48
CA LYS A 26 4.56 -20.09 -5.22
C LYS A 26 3.91 -19.49 -3.98
N TYR A 27 3.02 -18.52 -4.16
CA TYR A 27 2.40 -17.74 -3.10
C TYR A 27 0.89 -17.66 -3.30
N THR A 28 0.15 -17.46 -2.21
CA THR A 28 -1.28 -17.17 -2.25
C THR A 28 -1.48 -15.65 -2.17
N PRO A 29 -2.06 -15.00 -3.19
CA PRO A 29 -2.37 -13.57 -3.10
C PRO A 29 -3.56 -13.31 -2.17
N ARG A 30 -3.46 -12.27 -1.35
CA ARG A 30 -4.57 -11.66 -0.61
C ARG A 30 -4.72 -10.22 -1.07
N ALA A 31 -5.91 -9.86 -1.53
CA ALA A 31 -6.24 -8.52 -2.00
C ALA A 31 -6.87 -7.70 -0.87
N VAL A 32 -6.32 -6.51 -0.58
CA VAL A 32 -6.93 -5.58 0.36
C VAL A 32 -7.75 -4.51 -0.38
N THR A 33 -8.99 -4.32 0.05
CA THR A 33 -9.90 -3.31 -0.48
C THR A 33 -10.65 -2.59 0.64
N ARG A 34 -11.16 -1.40 0.37
CA ARG A 34 -12.09 -0.70 1.29
C ARG A 34 -13.53 -1.17 1.14
N ASN A 35 -13.87 -1.72 -0.03
CA ASN A 35 -15.24 -2.06 -0.38
C ASN A 35 -15.28 -3.44 -1.05
N LEU A 36 -15.78 -4.45 -0.33
CA LEU A 36 -15.94 -5.82 -0.84
C LEU A 36 -16.99 -5.90 -1.97
N ASP A 37 -17.96 -4.99 -1.99
CA ASP A 37 -19.07 -5.01 -2.94
C ASP A 37 -18.76 -4.40 -4.30
N SER A 38 -17.61 -3.74 -4.45
CA SER A 38 -17.20 -3.15 -5.73
C SER A 38 -17.06 -4.22 -6.82
N ALA A 39 -17.37 -3.86 -8.07
CA ALA A 39 -17.24 -4.78 -9.20
C ALA A 39 -15.81 -5.34 -9.32
N LYS A 40 -14.79 -4.52 -9.04
CA LYS A 40 -13.38 -4.94 -9.04
C LYS A 40 -13.08 -5.95 -7.93
N SER A 41 -13.58 -5.72 -6.71
CA SER A 41 -13.42 -6.66 -5.58
C SER A 41 -14.07 -8.01 -5.88
N LYS A 42 -15.28 -8.00 -6.44
CA LYS A 42 -16.00 -9.22 -6.87
C LYS A 42 -15.25 -9.96 -7.99
N ALA A 43 -14.66 -9.23 -8.94
CA ALA A 43 -13.85 -9.83 -10.00
C ALA A 43 -12.55 -10.48 -9.49
N LEU A 44 -11.91 -9.91 -8.45
CA LEU A 44 -10.76 -10.54 -7.78
C LEU A 44 -11.19 -11.81 -7.05
N ALA A 45 -12.29 -11.76 -6.30
CA ALA A 45 -12.82 -12.94 -5.61
C ALA A 45 -13.18 -14.08 -6.58
N ALA A 46 -13.74 -13.75 -7.75
CA ALA A 46 -14.07 -14.73 -8.79
C ALA A 46 -12.84 -15.44 -9.39
N GLN A 47 -11.64 -14.87 -9.22
CA GLN A 47 -10.36 -15.51 -9.59
C GLN A 47 -9.82 -16.42 -8.47
N GLY A 48 -10.56 -16.60 -7.37
CA GLY A 48 -10.13 -17.37 -6.21
C GLY A 48 -9.18 -16.62 -5.27
N ILE A 49 -9.02 -15.30 -5.46
CA ILE A 49 -8.19 -14.46 -4.59
C ILE A 49 -8.98 -14.15 -3.31
N GLU A 50 -8.36 -14.33 -2.15
CA GLU A 50 -8.93 -13.88 -0.88
C GLU A 50 -9.01 -12.35 -0.87
N VAL A 51 -10.20 -11.78 -0.70
CA VAL A 51 -10.41 -10.33 -0.65
C VAL A 51 -10.80 -9.94 0.78
N VAL A 52 -9.98 -9.12 1.41
CA VAL A 52 -10.18 -8.65 2.80
C VAL A 52 -10.38 -7.14 2.85
N VAL A 53 -11.02 -6.69 3.91
CA VAL A 53 -11.19 -5.26 4.18
C VAL A 53 -9.94 -4.70 4.85
N GLY A 54 -9.51 -3.52 4.40
CA GLY A 54 -8.50 -2.73 5.09
C GLY A 54 -8.61 -1.26 4.70
N ASN A 55 -8.43 -0.38 5.68
CA ASN A 55 -8.44 1.07 5.50
C ASN A 55 -7.11 1.64 6.00
N LEU A 56 -6.42 2.40 5.15
CA LEU A 56 -5.12 3.00 5.47
C LEU A 56 -5.19 4.01 6.64
N TRP A 57 -6.39 4.49 6.97
CA TRP A 57 -6.64 5.35 8.14
C TRP A 57 -6.88 4.59 9.45
N ASP A 58 -7.12 3.27 9.39
CA ASP A 58 -7.41 2.42 10.54
C ASP A 58 -6.35 1.32 10.67
N LYS A 59 -5.35 1.55 11.53
CA LYS A 59 -4.24 0.64 11.76
C LYS A 59 -4.68 -0.77 12.18
N GLU A 60 -5.75 -0.91 12.97
CA GLU A 60 -6.20 -2.23 13.40
C GLU A 60 -6.81 -3.01 12.23
N SER A 61 -7.54 -2.34 11.33
CA SER A 61 -7.98 -2.97 10.07
C SER A 61 -6.81 -3.47 9.22
N LEU A 62 -5.70 -2.73 9.20
CA LEU A 62 -4.49 -3.12 8.46
C LEU A 62 -3.83 -4.35 9.10
N LYS A 63 -3.72 -4.39 10.42
CA LYS A 63 -3.21 -5.56 11.16
C LYS A 63 -4.03 -6.80 10.86
N HIS A 64 -5.37 -6.68 10.90
CA HIS A 64 -6.27 -7.77 10.53
C HIS A 64 -6.05 -8.24 9.09
N ALA A 65 -5.88 -7.32 8.13
CA ALA A 65 -5.64 -7.67 6.74
C ALA A 65 -4.30 -8.38 6.52
N ILE A 66 -3.26 -7.98 7.26
CA ILE A 66 -1.87 -8.41 7.08
C ILE A 66 -1.56 -9.71 7.83
N ARG A 67 -2.30 -10.02 8.91
CA ARG A 67 -2.04 -11.18 9.77
C ARG A 67 -1.82 -12.48 9.00
N GLY A 68 -0.73 -13.17 9.33
CA GLY A 68 -0.32 -14.44 8.73
C GLY A 68 0.30 -14.33 7.34
N SER A 69 0.59 -13.10 6.86
CA SER A 69 1.31 -12.90 5.60
C SER A 69 2.80 -13.12 5.76
N GLU A 70 3.43 -13.64 4.72
CA GLU A 70 4.90 -13.71 4.59
C GLU A 70 5.45 -12.38 4.10
N ALA A 71 4.74 -11.77 3.14
CA ALA A 71 5.12 -10.51 2.55
C ALA A 71 3.92 -9.58 2.36
N VAL A 72 4.21 -8.28 2.33
CA VAL A 72 3.22 -7.23 2.06
C VAL A 72 3.72 -6.34 0.93
N PHE A 73 2.85 -6.07 -0.04
CA PHE A 73 3.03 -4.96 -0.98
C PHE A 73 2.21 -3.76 -0.51
N GLY A 74 2.89 -2.70 -0.11
CA GLY A 74 2.31 -1.46 0.38
C GLY A 74 2.31 -0.34 -0.66
N ILE A 75 1.18 0.35 -0.76
CA ILE A 75 1.01 1.55 -1.56
C ILE A 75 -0.03 2.45 -0.88
N THR A 76 0.27 3.75 -0.80
CA THR A 76 -0.63 4.79 -0.30
C THR A 76 -1.38 5.47 -1.45
N GLN A 77 -2.41 6.26 -1.11
CA GLN A 77 -3.21 6.97 -2.10
C GLN A 77 -3.27 8.48 -1.84
N PHE A 78 -2.40 9.23 -2.51
CA PHE A 78 -2.41 10.69 -2.52
C PHE A 78 -3.76 11.24 -2.98
N TRP A 79 -4.33 10.68 -4.05
CA TRP A 79 -5.59 11.14 -4.65
C TRP A 79 -6.85 10.76 -3.87
N ASP A 80 -6.70 10.27 -2.64
CA ASP A 80 -7.84 10.02 -1.78
C ASP A 80 -8.49 11.38 -1.43
N PRO A 81 -9.81 11.55 -1.59
CA PRO A 81 -10.50 12.75 -1.15
C PRO A 81 -10.28 13.06 0.34
N GLU A 82 -10.07 12.05 1.18
CA GLU A 82 -9.74 12.24 2.60
C GLU A 82 -8.32 12.79 2.82
N VAL A 83 -7.41 12.60 1.85
CA VAL A 83 -6.06 13.15 1.88
C VAL A 83 -6.06 14.57 1.29
N THR A 84 -6.41 14.70 0.01
CA THR A 84 -6.30 15.97 -0.74
C THR A 84 -7.44 16.94 -0.51
N GLY A 85 -8.61 16.46 -0.08
CA GLY A 85 -9.79 17.31 0.15
C GLY A 85 -9.67 18.19 1.40
N GLN A 86 -8.79 17.83 2.34
CA GLN A 86 -8.51 18.60 3.55
C GLN A 86 -7.18 19.33 3.50
N ASP A 87 -6.21 18.78 2.75
CA ASP A 87 -4.87 19.35 2.59
C ASP A 87 -4.42 19.17 1.12
N PRO A 88 -4.32 20.23 0.31
CA PRO A 88 -3.89 20.13 -1.08
C PRO A 88 -2.43 19.67 -1.22
N GLU A 89 -1.61 19.80 -0.16
CA GLU A 89 -0.27 19.23 -0.12
C GLU A 89 -0.30 17.72 0.15
N GLY A 90 -1.41 17.18 0.64
CA GLY A 90 -1.63 15.74 0.78
C GLY A 90 -0.84 15.07 1.91
N LYS A 91 -0.48 15.81 2.97
CA LYS A 91 0.31 15.27 4.10
C LYS A 91 -0.38 14.12 4.83
N GLY A 92 -1.71 13.98 4.69
CA GLY A 92 -2.46 12.83 5.17
C GLY A 92 -1.97 11.48 4.63
N GLU A 93 -1.32 11.47 3.45
CA GLU A 93 -0.70 10.27 2.89
C GLU A 93 0.43 9.72 3.79
N ILE A 94 1.12 10.58 4.54
CA ILE A 94 2.14 10.17 5.51
C ILE A 94 1.51 9.33 6.62
N THR A 95 0.33 9.70 7.10
CA THR A 95 -0.40 8.94 8.11
C THR A 95 -0.80 7.56 7.59
N GLN A 96 -1.27 7.49 6.34
CA GLN A 96 -1.57 6.21 5.69
C GLN A 96 -0.35 5.28 5.65
N GLY A 97 0.81 5.83 5.27
CA GLY A 97 2.04 5.05 5.22
C GLY A 97 2.53 4.60 6.59
N LYS A 98 2.44 5.48 7.60
CA LYS A 98 2.75 5.15 9.00
C LYS A 98 1.93 4.00 9.53
N ASN A 99 0.61 4.08 9.38
CA ASN A 99 -0.28 3.02 9.82
C ASN A 99 0.07 1.68 9.17
N LEU A 100 0.38 1.68 7.88
CA LEU A 100 0.67 0.45 7.14
C LEU A 100 2.02 -0.17 7.54
N VAL A 101 3.07 0.64 7.68
CA VAL A 101 4.37 0.13 8.11
C VAL A 101 4.34 -0.31 9.57
N ASP A 102 3.69 0.45 10.46
CA ASP A 102 3.56 0.06 11.87
C ASP A 102 2.74 -1.22 12.02
N ALA A 103 1.65 -1.37 11.27
CA ALA A 103 0.88 -2.61 11.24
C ALA A 103 1.71 -3.81 10.75
N ALA A 104 2.52 -3.63 9.71
CA ALA A 104 3.40 -4.68 9.20
C ALA A 104 4.49 -5.06 10.24
N LYS A 105 5.04 -4.09 10.97
CA LYS A 105 6.00 -4.33 12.06
C LYS A 105 5.36 -5.08 13.23
N GLU A 106 4.18 -4.64 13.66
CA GLU A 106 3.45 -5.27 14.78
C GLU A 106 3.02 -6.71 14.47
N GLU A 107 2.67 -7.02 13.21
CA GLU A 107 2.32 -8.38 12.78
C GLU A 107 3.56 -9.20 12.34
N GLY A 108 4.78 -8.66 12.49
CA GLY A 108 6.03 -9.40 12.28
C GLY A 108 6.35 -9.74 10.82
N ILE A 109 5.95 -8.88 9.87
CA ILE A 109 6.18 -9.11 8.44
C ILE A 109 7.68 -8.98 8.11
N ALA A 110 8.26 -10.06 7.59
CA ALA A 110 9.66 -10.14 7.22
C ALA A 110 9.97 -9.38 5.91
N PHE A 111 9.05 -9.44 4.93
CA PHE A 111 9.27 -8.86 3.61
C PHE A 111 8.21 -7.81 3.27
N PHE A 112 8.57 -6.54 3.37
CA PHE A 112 7.69 -5.43 3.03
C PHE A 112 8.20 -4.70 1.78
N VAL A 113 7.44 -4.79 0.69
CA VAL A 113 7.71 -4.11 -0.57
C VAL A 113 6.87 -2.84 -0.63
N TRP A 114 7.51 -1.69 -0.89
CA TRP A 114 6.82 -0.40 -0.92
C TRP A 114 6.89 0.25 -2.29
N SER A 115 5.73 0.72 -2.78
CA SER A 115 5.65 1.53 -4.00
C SER A 115 5.98 3.00 -3.70
N SER A 116 7.26 3.36 -3.88
CA SER A 116 7.75 4.73 -3.69
C SER A 116 7.88 5.55 -4.98
N LEU A 117 8.23 6.82 -4.82
CA LEU A 117 8.68 7.73 -5.87
C LEU A 117 9.89 8.54 -5.35
N PRO A 118 10.74 9.08 -6.24
CA PRO A 118 11.81 10.01 -5.85
C PRO A 118 11.26 11.32 -5.29
N ASN A 119 12.06 12.03 -4.50
CA ASN A 119 11.76 13.41 -4.12
C ASN A 119 12.14 14.35 -5.28
N ALA A 120 11.14 14.85 -6.00
CA ALA A 120 11.33 15.74 -7.13
C ALA A 120 11.99 17.06 -6.72
N THR A 121 11.70 17.58 -5.52
CA THR A 121 12.36 18.79 -5.01
C THR A 121 13.87 18.59 -4.89
N GLU A 122 14.30 17.50 -4.25
CA GLU A 122 15.71 17.15 -4.08
C GLU A 122 16.39 16.81 -5.41
N GLU A 123 15.80 15.90 -6.20
CA GLU A 123 16.34 15.46 -7.49
C GLU A 123 16.49 16.60 -8.49
N SER A 124 15.56 17.57 -8.45
CA SER A 124 15.59 18.76 -9.29
C SER A 124 16.44 19.90 -8.73
N LYS A 125 17.10 19.71 -7.57
CA LYS A 125 17.88 20.73 -6.87
C LYS A 125 17.07 22.00 -6.61
N GLY A 126 15.82 21.85 -6.19
CA GLY A 126 14.91 22.94 -5.86
C GLY A 126 14.21 23.60 -7.04
N ARG A 127 14.31 23.05 -8.27
CA ARG A 127 13.62 23.59 -9.45
C ARG A 127 12.11 23.29 -9.44
N TYR A 128 11.71 22.12 -8.96
CA TYR A 128 10.32 21.67 -8.90
C TYR A 128 9.93 21.40 -7.45
N THR A 129 9.25 22.35 -6.81
CA THR A 129 8.98 22.35 -5.36
C THR A 129 7.54 22.00 -4.96
N HIS A 130 6.68 21.76 -5.95
CA HIS A 130 5.23 21.55 -5.74
C HIS A 130 4.77 20.20 -6.30
N CYS A 131 5.69 19.25 -6.43
CA CYS A 131 5.41 17.89 -6.86
C CYS A 131 5.05 17.01 -5.65
N TYR A 132 4.06 17.43 -4.86
CA TYR A 132 3.79 16.88 -3.52
C TYR A 132 3.60 15.36 -3.50
N HIS A 133 2.86 14.82 -4.47
CA HIS A 133 2.62 13.36 -4.59
C HIS A 133 3.88 12.51 -4.87
N LEU A 134 4.98 13.12 -5.33
CA LEU A 134 6.29 12.48 -5.45
C LEU A 134 7.05 12.63 -4.12
N ASP A 135 7.16 13.86 -3.65
CA ASP A 135 8.00 14.25 -2.52
C ASP A 135 7.60 13.53 -1.22
N ILE A 136 6.29 13.39 -0.98
CA ILE A 136 5.76 12.77 0.25
C ILE A 136 6.06 11.26 0.33
N ARG A 137 6.12 10.56 -0.80
CA ARG A 137 6.43 9.12 -0.82
C ARG A 137 7.88 8.83 -0.47
N PHE A 138 8.77 9.80 -0.75
CA PHE A 138 10.19 9.70 -0.46
C PHE A 138 10.52 9.99 1.01
N GLU A 139 9.95 11.05 1.60
CA GLU A 139 10.21 11.44 3.00
C GLU A 139 10.04 10.28 3.98
N TYR A 140 9.09 9.37 3.70
CA TYR A 140 8.79 8.26 4.57
C TYR A 140 9.76 7.07 4.44
N MET A 141 10.29 6.82 3.24
CA MET A 141 11.23 5.71 3.00
C MET A 141 12.55 5.88 3.73
N ALA A 142 13.06 7.12 3.83
CA ALA A 142 14.33 7.42 4.48
C ALA A 142 14.32 7.12 6.00
N VAL A 143 13.14 7.18 6.64
CA VAL A 143 13.02 7.07 8.10
C VAL A 143 12.80 5.63 8.57
N GLN A 144 12.17 4.76 7.78
CA GLN A 144 11.61 3.51 8.32
C GLN A 144 12.12 2.20 7.70
N MET A 145 12.87 2.23 6.58
CA MET A 145 13.31 1.02 5.86
C MET A 145 14.62 0.37 6.35
N HIS A 146 15.13 0.77 7.52
CA HIS A 146 16.08 -0.08 8.26
C HIS A 146 15.31 -1.26 8.87
N PHE A 147 14.91 -2.21 8.03
CA PHE A 147 14.52 -3.54 8.47
C PHE A 147 15.81 -4.24 8.91
N ASN A 148 15.95 -4.45 10.23
CA ASN A 148 17.05 -5.20 10.83
C ASN A 148 16.85 -6.70 10.65
#